data_AF-A0A927IIB8-F1
#
_entry.id   AF-A0A927IIB8-F1
#
_cell.length_a   1.000
_cell.length_b   1.000
_cell.length_c   1.000
_cell.angle_alpha   90.00
_cell.angle_beta   90.00
_cell.angle_gamma   90.00
#
_symmetry.space_group_name_H-M   'P 1'
#
loop_
_entity.id
_entity.type
_entity.pdbx_description
1 polymer ?
#
loop_
_entity_poly.entity_id
_entity_poly.type
_entity_poly.pdbx_seq_one_letter_code
_entity_poly.pdbx_strand_id
1 'polypeptide(L)'
;MGEFQKAPISNIVEDATFDFTMGDAETGIAKLQAALAESPDAFEAWHALCEIFYSEKRYDEALEAAEKAHGLRPDDLYVNTSLSRIWLEKGSKEKAEHFGAQARMASWKDQIQNPDAHADQADLS
;
A
#
# COMPACT_ATOMS: atom_id res chain seq x y z
N MET A 1 -8.45 -29.27 22.32
CA MET A 1 -7.28 -28.74 21.60
C MET A 1 -7.68 -27.34 21.19
N GLY A 2 -7.17 -26.31 21.88
CA GLY A 2 -7.59 -24.94 21.59
C GLY A 2 -7.06 -24.54 20.21
N GLU A 3 -7.95 -24.21 19.30
CA GLU A 3 -7.59 -23.53 18.06
C GLU A 3 -7.03 -22.16 18.48
N PHE A 4 -5.70 -22.04 18.52
CA PHE A 4 -5.07 -20.73 18.68
C PHE A 4 -5.46 -19.94 17.45
N GLN A 5 -6.48 -19.08 17.57
CA GLN A 5 -6.91 -18.21 16.51
C GLN A 5 -5.71 -17.35 16.11
N LYS A 6 -5.15 -17.64 14.93
CA LYS A 6 -4.04 -16.88 14.38
C LYS A 6 -4.48 -15.42 14.27
N ALA A 7 -3.60 -14.50 14.64
CA ALA A 7 -3.92 -13.07 14.58
C ALA A 7 -4.40 -12.70 13.17
N PRO A 8 -5.47 -11.90 13.04
CA PRO A 8 -5.92 -11.44 11.73
C PRO A 8 -4.80 -10.62 11.08
N ILE A 9 -4.74 -10.65 9.75
CA ILE A 9 -3.72 -9.92 8.99
C ILE A 9 -3.67 -8.44 9.38
N SER A 10 -4.83 -7.81 9.61
CA SER A 10 -4.90 -6.40 10.02
C SER A 10 -4.11 -6.13 11.31
N ASN A 11 -4.21 -6.98 12.34
CA ASN A 11 -3.41 -6.82 13.56
C ASN A 11 -1.90 -6.93 13.28
N ILE A 12 -1.48 -7.82 12.38
CA ILE A 12 -0.06 -7.98 12.02
C ILE A 12 0.42 -6.74 11.27
N VAL A 13 -0.41 -6.18 10.39
CA VAL A 13 -0.11 -4.95 9.66
C VAL A 13 0.03 -3.76 10.62
N GLU A 14 -0.89 -3.61 11.58
CA GLU A 14 -0.85 -2.57 12.60
C GLU A 14 0.43 -2.68 13.45
N ASP A 15 0.74 -3.88 13.94
CA ASP A 15 1.92 -4.17 14.75
C ASP A 15 3.23 -3.92 14.00
N ALA A 16 3.31 -4.37 12.74
CA ALA A 16 4.47 -4.13 11.88
C ALA A 16 4.67 -2.64 11.54
N THR A 17 3.57 -1.92 11.31
CA THR A 17 3.60 -0.47 11.07
C THR A 17 4.07 0.25 12.34
N PHE A 18 3.62 -0.20 13.52
CA PHE A 18 4.08 0.34 14.79
C PHE A 18 5.58 0.14 14.97
N ASP A 19 6.13 -1.07 14.77
CA ASP A 19 7.58 -1.30 14.85
C ASP A 19 8.36 -0.36 13.91
N PHE A 20 7.87 -0.21 12.67
CA PHE A 20 8.48 0.70 11.71
C PHE A 20 8.50 2.15 12.22
N THR A 21 7.40 2.65 12.78
CA THR A 21 7.36 4.01 13.34
C THR A 21 8.27 4.18 14.56
N MET A 22 8.59 3.10 15.27
CA MET A 22 9.53 3.08 16.39
C MET A 22 11.00 2.99 15.95
N GLY A 23 11.26 2.86 14.65
CA GLY A 23 12.60 2.75 14.06
C GLY A 23 13.05 1.31 13.80
N ASP A 24 12.20 0.32 14.09
CA ASP A 24 12.47 -1.11 13.94
C ASP A 24 11.90 -1.65 12.61
N ALA A 25 12.27 -1.01 11.49
CA ALA A 25 11.74 -1.33 10.15
C ALA A 25 11.90 -2.81 9.78
N GLU A 26 13.05 -3.40 10.06
CA GLU A 26 13.34 -4.81 9.75
C GLU A 26 12.41 -5.78 10.51
N THR A 27 12.04 -5.43 11.75
CA THR A 27 11.09 -6.23 12.55
C THR A 27 9.71 -6.21 11.91
N GLY A 28 9.24 -5.03 11.50
CA GLY A 28 7.96 -4.89 10.80
C GLY A 28 7.94 -5.64 9.47
N ILE A 29 9.01 -5.53 8.68
CA ILE A 29 9.17 -6.28 7.42
C ILE A 29 9.09 -7.79 7.66
N ALA A 30 9.81 -8.30 8.66
CA ALA A 30 9.82 -9.73 8.96
C ALA A 30 8.43 -10.25 9.37
N LYS A 31 7.68 -9.49 10.17
CA LYS A 31 6.30 -9.83 10.56
C LYS A 31 5.38 -9.91 9.34
N LEU A 32 5.47 -8.93 8.44
CA LEU A 32 4.65 -8.90 7.23
C LEU A 32 5.01 -10.03 6.26
N GLN A 33 6.30 -10.31 6.05
CA GLN A 33 6.73 -11.42 5.20
C GLN A 33 6.27 -12.78 5.74
N ALA A 34 6.33 -13.00 7.05
CA ALA A 34 5.81 -14.21 7.67
C ALA A 34 4.29 -14.34 7.48
N ALA A 35 3.55 -13.23 7.62
CA ALA A 35 2.11 -13.21 7.38
C ALA A 35 1.76 -13.53 5.92
N LEU A 36 2.52 -12.97 4.97
CA LEU A 36 2.34 -13.16 3.54
C LEU A 36 2.72 -14.56 3.05
N ALA A 37 3.63 -15.25 3.74
CA ALA A 37 3.94 -16.64 3.47
C ALA A 37 2.73 -17.56 3.69
N GLU A 38 1.82 -17.18 4.60
CA GLU A 38 0.60 -17.92 4.90
C GLU A 38 -0.63 -17.37 4.17
N SER A 39 -0.66 -16.05 3.93
CA SER A 39 -1.75 -15.36 3.24
C SER A 39 -1.20 -14.50 2.09
N PRO A 40 -0.85 -15.10 0.95
CA PRO A 40 -0.24 -14.37 -0.17
C PRO A 40 -1.20 -13.39 -0.86
N ASP A 41 -2.51 -13.51 -0.65
CA ASP A 41 -3.54 -12.63 -1.21
C ASP A 41 -3.90 -11.45 -0.27
N ALA A 42 -3.13 -11.24 0.79
CA ALA A 42 -3.34 -10.16 1.74
C ALA A 42 -2.87 -8.80 1.19
N PHE A 43 -3.78 -8.08 0.54
CA PHE A 43 -3.54 -6.75 -0.03
C PHE A 43 -2.92 -5.77 0.98
N GLU A 44 -3.50 -5.65 2.18
CA GLU A 44 -3.05 -4.70 3.22
C GLU A 44 -1.60 -4.96 3.64
N ALA A 45 -1.18 -6.23 3.70
CA ALA A 45 0.19 -6.58 4.07
C ALA A 45 1.20 -6.27 2.95
N TRP A 46 0.84 -6.49 1.68
CA TRP A 46 1.67 -6.07 0.55
C TRP A 46 1.79 -4.56 0.46
N HIS A 47 0.70 -3.82 0.68
CA HIS A 47 0.72 -2.37 0.69
C HIS A 47 1.61 -1.83 1.81
N ALA A 48 1.49 -2.36 3.03
CA ALA A 48 2.33 -1.97 4.16
C ALA A 48 3.83 -2.26 3.89
N LEU A 49 4.17 -3.42 3.33
CA LEU A 49 5.56 -3.72 2.94
C LEU A 49 6.09 -2.70 1.92
N CYS A 50 5.29 -2.37 0.91
CA CYS A 50 5.65 -1.36 -0.08
C CYS A 50 5.97 -0.01 0.58
N GLU A 51 5.11 0.46 1.50
CA GLU A 51 5.32 1.75 2.17
C GLU A 51 6.57 1.75 3.05
N ILE A 52 6.81 0.68 3.81
CA ILE A 52 8.00 0.55 4.65
C ILE A 52 9.27 0.53 3.78
N PHE A 53 9.31 -0.32 2.75
CA PHE A 53 10.46 -0.37 1.84
C PHE A 53 10.71 0.96 1.11
N TYR A 54 9.64 1.65 0.70
CA TYR A 54 9.76 2.96 0.09
C TYR A 54 10.39 3.97 1.05
N SER A 55 9.94 3.99 2.31
CA SER A 55 10.48 4.90 3.32
C SER A 55 11.96 4.63 3.61
N GLU A 56 12.35 3.35 3.62
CA GLU A 56 13.74 2.91 3.75
C GLU A 56 14.57 3.08 2.46
N LYS A 57 13.99 3.68 1.40
CA LYS A 57 14.60 3.88 0.09
C LYS A 57 15.04 2.59 -0.62
N ARG A 58 14.44 1.47 -0.22
CA ARG A 58 14.62 0.14 -0.83
C ARG A 58 13.66 -0.01 -2.01
N TYR A 59 13.87 0.82 -3.03
CA TYR A 59 12.90 1.00 -4.12
C TYR A 59 12.68 -0.24 -4.99
N ASP A 60 13.64 -1.15 -5.08
CA ASP A 60 13.45 -2.44 -5.77
C ASP A 60 12.46 -3.33 -5.01
N GLU A 61 12.63 -3.49 -3.71
CA GLU A 61 11.73 -4.30 -2.87
C GLU A 61 10.36 -3.64 -2.70
N ALA A 62 10.33 -2.30 -2.62
CA ALA A 62 9.08 -1.55 -2.64
C ALA A 62 8.30 -1.79 -3.94
N LEU A 63 9.00 -1.84 -5.09
CA LEU A 63 8.38 -2.14 -6.38
C LEU A 63 7.78 -3.54 -6.39
N GLU A 64 8.53 -4.55 -5.95
CA GLU A 64 8.03 -5.93 -5.90
C GLU A 64 6.76 -6.05 -5.04
N ALA A 65 6.77 -5.44 -3.85
CA ALA A 65 5.60 -5.44 -2.96
C ALA A 65 4.41 -4.68 -3.59
N ALA A 66 4.66 -3.54 -4.23
CA ALA A 66 3.63 -2.76 -4.91
C ALA A 66 3.03 -3.50 -6.11
N GLU A 67 3.84 -4.22 -6.89
CA GLU A 67 3.36 -5.04 -8.02
C GLU A 67 2.49 -6.21 -7.53
N LYS A 68 2.83 -6.82 -6.39
CA LYS A 68 1.96 -7.83 -5.76
C LYS A 68 0.63 -7.24 -5.30
N ALA A 69 0.65 -6.10 -4.62
CA ALA A 69 -0.57 -5.40 -4.21
C ALA A 69 -1.44 -5.01 -5.43
N HIS A 70 -0.81 -4.53 -6.51
CA HIS A 70 -1.49 -4.13 -7.75
C HIS A 70 -2.12 -5.32 -8.45
N GLY A 71 -1.46 -6.48 -8.44
CA GLY A 71 -2.03 -7.72 -8.98
C GLY A 71 -3.32 -8.14 -8.27
N LEU A 72 -3.46 -7.82 -6.98
CA LEU A 72 -4.67 -8.11 -6.20
C LEU A 72 -5.75 -7.05 -6.41
N ARG A 73 -5.38 -5.77 -6.47
CA ARG A 73 -6.30 -4.65 -6.68
C ARG A 73 -5.70 -3.63 -7.65
N PRO A 74 -5.90 -3.80 -8.98
CA PRO A 74 -5.27 -2.95 -9.98
C PRO A 74 -5.90 -1.54 -10.06
N ASP A 75 -7.16 -1.40 -9.66
CA ASP A 75 -7.89 -0.11 -9.65
C ASP A 75 -7.71 0.64 -8.31
N ASP A 76 -6.85 0.15 -7.41
CA ASP A 76 -6.65 0.76 -6.09
C ASP A 76 -5.84 2.06 -6.18
N LEU A 77 -6.38 3.13 -5.60
CA LEU A 77 -5.77 4.46 -5.61
C LEU A 77 -4.39 4.47 -4.93
N TYR A 78 -4.27 3.79 -3.79
CA TYR A 78 -3.08 3.85 -2.96
C TYR A 78 -1.90 3.14 -3.63
N VAL A 79 -2.13 1.94 -4.16
CA VAL A 79 -1.07 1.18 -4.86
C VAL A 79 -0.62 1.88 -6.14
N ASN A 80 -1.55 2.42 -6.93
CA ASN A 80 -1.18 3.18 -8.14
C ASN A 80 -0.37 4.44 -7.80
N THR A 81 -0.68 5.10 -6.68
CA THR A 81 0.12 6.22 -6.17
C THR A 81 1.52 5.75 -5.73
N SER A 82 1.61 4.64 -5.01
CA SER A 82 2.89 4.06 -4.58
C SER A 82 3.77 3.65 -5.76
N LEU A 83 3.23 2.94 -6.76
CA LEU A 83 3.95 2.61 -7.99
C LEU A 83 4.45 3.85 -8.73
N SER A 84 3.60 4.88 -8.84
CA SER A 84 4.00 6.15 -9.45
C SER A 84 5.22 6.77 -8.75
N ARG A 85 5.19 6.86 -7.43
CA ARG A 85 6.29 7.38 -6.60
C ARG A 85 7.55 6.54 -6.74
N ILE A 86 7.43 5.22 -6.66
CA ILE A 86 8.57 4.30 -6.80
C ILE A 86 9.26 4.50 -8.16
N TRP A 87 8.50 4.60 -9.26
CA TRP A 87 9.07 4.79 -10.58
C TRP A 87 9.73 6.16 -10.77
N LEU A 88 9.27 7.21 -10.07
CA LEU A 88 9.96 8.50 -10.03
C LEU A 88 11.34 8.36 -9.37
N GLU A 89 11.40 7.71 -8.21
CA GLU A 89 12.65 7.50 -7.48
C GLU A 89 13.64 6.64 -8.28
N LYS A 90 13.12 5.66 -9.06
CA LYS A 90 13.92 4.85 -10.00
C LYS A 90 14.26 5.57 -11.32
N GLY A 91 13.80 6.81 -11.52
CA GLY A 91 14.10 7.64 -12.69
C GLY A 91 13.28 7.35 -13.96
N SER A 92 12.30 6.46 -13.90
CA SER A 92 11.44 6.12 -15.04
C SER A 92 10.15 6.95 -15.06
N LYS A 93 10.25 8.18 -15.59
CA LYS A 93 9.12 9.12 -15.66
C LYS A 93 7.90 8.56 -16.40
N GLU A 94 8.13 7.86 -17.52
CA GLU A 94 7.04 7.28 -18.31
C GLU A 94 6.16 6.33 -17.49
N LYS A 95 6.78 5.43 -16.72
CA LYS A 95 6.04 4.51 -15.84
C LYS A 95 5.38 5.25 -14.69
N ALA A 96 6.06 6.24 -14.12
CA ALA A 96 5.47 7.06 -13.06
C ALA A 96 4.20 7.79 -13.53
N GLU A 97 4.22 8.36 -14.73
CA GLU A 97 3.08 9.05 -15.33
C GLU A 97 1.94 8.07 -15.64
N HIS A 98 2.26 6.86 -16.09
CA HIS A 98 1.28 5.80 -16.32
C HIS A 98 0.50 5.46 -15.05
N PHE A 99 1.19 5.07 -13.97
CA PHE A 99 0.54 4.72 -12.70
C PHE A 99 -0.12 5.94 -12.04
N GLY A 100 0.47 7.14 -12.18
CA GLY A 100 -0.13 8.38 -11.70
C GLY A 100 -1.41 8.77 -12.45
N ALA A 101 -1.55 8.39 -13.72
CA ALA A 101 -2.80 8.52 -14.46
C ALA A 101 -3.86 7.53 -13.96
N GLN A 102 -3.48 6.27 -13.70
CA GLN A 102 -4.38 5.26 -13.13
C GLN A 102 -4.88 5.68 -11.73
N ALA A 103 -4.02 6.19 -10.87
CA ALA A 103 -4.40 6.73 -9.56
C ALA A 103 -5.46 7.85 -9.70
N ARG A 104 -5.24 8.82 -10.60
CA ARG A 104 -6.21 9.90 -10.85
C ARG A 104 -7.54 9.38 -11.38
N MET A 105 -7.52 8.38 -12.26
CA MET A 105 -8.74 7.74 -12.76
C MET A 105 -9.49 7.02 -11.64
N ALA A 106 -8.80 6.27 -10.79
CA ALA A 106 -9.40 5.60 -9.63
C ALA A 106 -10.05 6.60 -8.66
N SER A 107 -9.35 7.70 -8.34
CA SER A 107 -9.90 8.77 -7.49
C SER A 107 -11.15 9.40 -8.10
N TRP A 108 -11.17 9.69 -9.40
CA TRP A 108 -12.36 10.24 -10.06
C TRP A 108 -13.55 9.28 -10.03
N LYS A 109 -13.28 7.98 -10.22
CA LYS A 109 -14.30 6.94 -10.21
C LYS A 109 -14.91 6.78 -8.81
N ASP A 110 -14.09 6.82 -7.77
CA ASP A 110 -14.54 6.85 -6.37
C ASP A 110 -15.47 8.05 -6.09
N GLN A 111 -15.09 9.25 -6.55
CA GLN A 111 -15.92 10.46 -6.40
C GLN A 111 -17.28 10.37 -7.09
N ILE A 112 -17.34 9.75 -8.28
CA ILE A 112 -18.61 9.54 -8.98
C ILE A 112 -19.50 8.55 -8.23
N GLN A 113 -18.90 7.48 -7.70
CA GLN A 113 -19.62 6.45 -6.97
C GLN A 113 -20.00 6.87 -5.54
N ASN A 114 -19.26 7.81 -4.95
CA ASN A 114 -19.44 8.30 -3.59
C ASN A 114 -19.32 9.85 -3.51
N PRO A 115 -20.30 10.59 -4.08
CA PRO A 115 -20.23 12.05 -4.19
C PRO A 115 -20.28 12.80 -2.85
N ASP A 116 -20.73 12.17 -1.77
CA ASP A 116 -20.90 12.78 -0.45
C ASP A 116 -19.59 12.81 0.39
N ALA A 117 -18.51 12.15 -0.04
CA ALA A 117 -17.26 12.07 0.73
C ALA A 117 -16.46 13.39 0.81
N HIS A 118 -16.73 14.35 -0.07
CA HIS A 118 -15.97 15.61 -0.18
C HIS A 118 -16.83 16.88 -0.35
N ALA A 119 -18.15 16.81 -0.13
CA ALA A 119 -19.03 17.98 -0.22
C ALA A 119 -18.74 19.08 0.83
N ASP A 120 -17.86 18.82 1.80
CA ASP A 120 -17.45 19.74 2.88
C ASP A 120 -16.20 20.58 2.54
N GLN A 121 -15.96 20.95 1.28
CA GLN A 121 -14.92 21.95 0.94
C GLN A 121 -15.38 23.03 -0.06
N ALA A 122 -16.66 23.03 -0.43
CA ALA A 122 -17.20 24.00 -1.39
C ALA A 122 -17.98 25.18 -0.76
N ASP A 123 -18.14 25.22 0.57
CA ASP A 123 -18.91 26.28 1.27
C ASP A 123 -18.07 27.01 2.34
N LEU A 124 -16.98 27.65 1.93
CA LEU A 124 -16.34 28.73 2.68
C LEU A 124 -15.91 29.83 1.70
N SER A 125 -16.89 30.60 1.23
CA SER A 125 -16.70 31.93 0.59
C SER A 125 -17.08 33.03 1.56
#